data_AF-A0A8C3WH69-F1
#
_entry.id   AF-A0A8C3WH69-F1
#
_cell.length_a   1.000
_cell.length_b   1.000
_cell.length_c   1.000
_cell.angle_alpha   90.00
_cell.angle_beta   90.00
_cell.angle_gamma   90.00
#
_symmetry.space_group_name_H-M   'P 1'
#
loop_
_entity.id
_entity.type
_entity.pdbx_description
1 polymer ?
#
loop_
_entity_poly.entity_id
_entity_poly.type
_entity_poly.pdbx_seq_one_letter_code
_entity_poly.pdbx_strand_id
1 'polypeptide(L)'
;MVSYKSGGREVRRLLLPLLLLAAWEAGSSQIHYSVQEEAKHGTFVGRIAQDLGLELAELVPRLFRMTSKGGGDLLEVNLQNGILFVNSRIDREELCGLECSIHLEVIVDRPLQVFHVEVEVKDINDNPPVFPMAVKNLFIYESRPPGSPSLSA
;
A
#
# COMPACT_ATOMS: atom_id res chain seq x y z
N MET A 1 -22.46 57.69 -30.03
CA MET A 1 -21.18 56.98 -29.82
C MET A 1 -21.21 56.33 -28.45
N VAL A 2 -21.40 55.01 -28.37
CA VAL A 2 -21.25 54.26 -27.12
C VAL A 2 -19.85 53.66 -27.13
N SER A 3 -19.00 54.11 -26.21
CA SER A 3 -17.62 53.68 -26.10
C SER A 3 -17.53 52.45 -25.21
N TYR A 4 -17.25 51.29 -25.80
CA TYR A 4 -16.91 50.07 -25.06
C TYR A 4 -15.46 50.15 -24.61
N LYS A 5 -15.22 50.27 -23.30
CA LYS A 5 -13.87 50.14 -22.73
C LYS A 5 -13.44 48.68 -22.74
N SER A 6 -12.31 48.43 -23.41
CA SER A 6 -11.64 47.13 -23.53
C SER A 6 -11.23 46.56 -22.15
N GLY A 7 -11.96 45.55 -21.69
CA GLY A 7 -11.78 44.84 -20.40
C GLY A 7 -10.83 43.64 -20.43
N GLY A 8 -9.81 43.64 -21.30
CA GLY A 8 -8.97 42.45 -21.54
C GLY A 8 -7.89 42.14 -20.48
N ARG A 9 -7.62 43.05 -19.53
CA ARG A 9 -6.49 42.92 -18.57
C ARG A 9 -6.86 42.32 -17.21
N GLU A 10 -8.10 42.49 -16.75
CA GLU A 10 -8.58 41.99 -15.45
C GLU A 10 -8.91 40.50 -15.51
N VAL A 11 -9.55 40.07 -16.60
CA VAL A 11 -9.92 38.67 -16.84
C VAL A 11 -8.66 37.77 -16.85
N ARG A 12 -7.56 38.23 -17.47
CA ARG A 12 -6.27 37.51 -17.47
C ARG A 12 -5.63 37.35 -16.09
N ARG A 13 -5.87 38.26 -15.13
CA ARG A 13 -5.31 38.19 -13.78
C ARG A 13 -6.02 37.17 -12.89
N LEU A 14 -7.29 36.90 -13.13
CA LEU A 14 -8.09 35.93 -12.37
C LEU A 14 -8.03 34.52 -12.96
N LEU A 15 -7.78 34.40 -14.27
CA LEU A 15 -7.61 33.10 -14.94
C LEU A 15 -6.37 32.33 -14.44
N LEU A 16 -5.28 33.04 -14.14
CA LEU A 16 -4.02 32.44 -13.71
C LEU A 16 -4.10 31.77 -12.31
N PRO A 17 -4.65 32.40 -11.25
CA PRO A 17 -4.84 31.73 -9.97
C PRO A 17 -5.87 30.61 -10.06
N LEU A 18 -6.92 30.75 -10.88
CA LEU A 18 -7.91 29.67 -11.10
C LEU A 18 -7.28 28.43 -11.76
N LEU A 19 -6.36 28.65 -12.72
CA LEU A 19 -5.56 27.59 -13.36
C LEU A 19 -4.59 26.93 -12.38
N LEU A 20 -3.96 27.70 -11.48
CA LEU A 20 -3.06 27.17 -10.46
C LEU A 20 -3.80 26.37 -9.38
N LEU A 21 -5.01 26.78 -9.00
CA LEU A 21 -5.92 26.02 -8.13
C LEU A 21 -6.34 24.71 -8.79
N ALA A 22 -6.72 24.72 -10.06
CA ALA A 22 -7.08 23.53 -10.80
C ALA A 22 -5.89 22.56 -11.00
N ALA A 23 -4.68 23.09 -11.14
CA ALA A 23 -3.46 22.28 -11.25
C ALA A 23 -3.03 21.62 -9.93
N TRP A 24 -3.42 22.18 -8.77
CA TRP A 24 -3.10 21.62 -7.46
C TRP A 24 -3.88 20.34 -7.14
N GLU A 25 -5.08 20.16 -7.70
CA GLU A 25 -5.88 18.95 -7.50
C GLU A 25 -5.44 17.76 -8.35
N ALA A 26 -4.55 17.95 -9.32
CA ALA A 26 -4.01 16.89 -10.16
C ALA A 26 -2.86 16.12 -9.46
N GLY A 27 -3.09 15.71 -8.21
CA GLY A 27 -2.22 14.78 -7.50
C GLY A 27 -2.66 13.35 -7.79
N SER A 28 -1.86 12.59 -8.54
CA SER A 28 -2.00 11.13 -8.61
C SER A 28 -1.71 10.56 -7.22
N SER A 29 -2.74 10.36 -6.38
CA SER A 29 -2.58 9.73 -5.08
C SER A 29 -2.43 8.22 -5.28
N GLN A 30 -1.20 7.74 -5.30
CA GLN A 30 -0.93 6.32 -5.12
C GLN A 30 -1.31 5.96 -3.68
N ILE A 31 -2.20 4.99 -3.50
CA ILE A 31 -2.65 4.56 -2.18
C ILE A 31 -1.67 3.51 -1.65
N HIS A 32 -1.24 3.70 -0.41
CA HIS A 32 -0.36 2.78 0.30
C HIS A 32 -1.03 2.26 1.57
N TYR A 33 -1.15 0.95 1.69
CA TYR A 33 -1.56 0.27 2.91
C TYR A 33 -0.44 -0.62 3.43
N SER A 34 -0.62 -1.13 4.65
CA SER A 34 0.23 -2.16 5.19
C SER A 34 -0.58 -3.23 5.91
N VAL A 35 -0.19 -4.48 5.79
CA VAL A 35 -0.78 -5.62 6.48
C VAL A 35 0.33 -6.46 7.09
N GLN A 36 0.10 -7.06 8.26
CA GLN A 36 1.06 -8.00 8.82
C GLN A 36 1.05 -9.29 8.00
N GLU A 37 2.19 -9.96 7.88
CA GLU A 37 2.19 -11.37 7.50
C GLU A 37 1.40 -12.20 8.53
N GLU A 38 1.06 -13.45 8.18
CA GLU A 38 0.21 -14.33 8.98
C GLU A 38 -1.20 -13.79 9.26
N ALA A 39 -1.59 -12.71 8.57
CA ALA A 39 -2.92 -12.14 8.67
C ALA A 39 -3.97 -13.18 8.25
N LYS A 40 -4.97 -13.37 9.10
CA LYS A 40 -6.05 -14.33 8.89
C LYS A 40 -7.08 -13.78 7.92
N HIS A 41 -7.86 -14.67 7.30
CA HIS A 41 -9.03 -14.29 6.53
C HIS A 41 -9.94 -13.33 7.30
N GLY A 42 -10.41 -12.28 6.63
CA GLY A 42 -11.23 -11.21 7.19
C GLY A 42 -10.45 -10.09 7.88
N THR A 43 -9.12 -10.15 7.94
CA THR A 43 -8.31 -9.07 8.54
C THR A 43 -8.49 -7.78 7.74
N PHE A 44 -8.77 -6.68 8.45
CA PHE A 44 -8.93 -5.36 7.86
C PHE A 44 -7.58 -4.82 7.35
N VAL A 45 -7.57 -4.28 6.12
CA VAL A 45 -6.39 -3.64 5.52
C VAL A 45 -6.62 -2.14 5.34
N GLY A 46 -7.74 -1.73 4.76
CA GLY A 46 -8.00 -0.32 4.46
C GLY A 46 -9.41 -0.01 3.97
N ARG A 47 -9.76 1.29 3.93
CA ARG A 47 -11.06 1.78 3.44
C ARG A 47 -10.94 2.26 2.00
N ILE A 48 -10.76 1.32 1.08
CA ILE A 48 -10.40 1.62 -0.31
C ILE A 48 -11.41 2.50 -1.04
N ALA A 49 -12.73 2.33 -0.80
CA ALA A 49 -13.73 3.17 -1.44
C ALA A 49 -13.62 4.63 -0.98
N GLN A 50 -13.43 4.84 0.33
CA GLN A 50 -13.29 6.17 0.91
C GLN A 50 -12.01 6.86 0.42
N ASP A 51 -10.89 6.14 0.41
CA ASP A 51 -9.59 6.70 0.05
C ASP A 51 -9.49 7.01 -1.46
N LEU A 52 -10.28 6.33 -2.29
CA LEU A 52 -10.47 6.63 -3.71
C LEU A 52 -11.55 7.68 -3.99
N GLY A 53 -12.24 8.18 -2.97
CA GLY A 53 -13.33 9.15 -3.12
C GLY A 53 -14.58 8.57 -3.82
N LEU A 54 -14.81 7.27 -3.72
CA LEU A 54 -15.94 6.56 -4.29
C LEU A 54 -17.04 6.35 -3.25
N GLU A 55 -18.30 6.59 -3.63
CA GLU A 55 -19.44 6.25 -2.80
C GLU A 55 -19.74 4.75 -2.85
N LEU A 56 -20.16 4.16 -1.73
CA LEU A 56 -20.47 2.73 -1.65
C LEU A 56 -21.57 2.31 -2.62
N ALA A 57 -22.60 3.16 -2.78
CA ALA A 57 -23.70 2.93 -3.70
C ALA A 57 -23.26 2.93 -5.17
N GLU A 58 -22.11 3.52 -5.47
CA GLU A 58 -21.57 3.62 -6.83
C GLU A 58 -20.70 2.43 -7.23
N LEU A 59 -20.15 1.67 -6.27
CA LEU A 59 -19.18 0.60 -6.57
C LEU A 59 -19.74 -0.44 -7.57
N VAL A 60 -20.95 -0.94 -7.32
CA VAL A 60 -21.60 -1.92 -8.19
C VAL A 60 -22.03 -1.31 -9.55
N PRO A 61 -22.81 -0.20 -9.62
CA PRO A 61 -23.25 0.34 -10.90
C PRO A 61 -22.11 0.87 -11.77
N ARG A 62 -21.00 1.32 -11.17
CA ARG A 62 -19.81 1.76 -11.90
C ARG A 62 -18.86 0.63 -12.26
N LEU A 63 -19.24 -0.63 -12.00
CA LEU A 63 -18.47 -1.84 -12.30
C LEU A 63 -17.07 -1.81 -11.66
N PHE A 64 -17.02 -1.51 -10.37
CA PHE A 64 -15.80 -1.59 -9.58
C PHE A 64 -15.25 -3.02 -9.64
N ARG A 65 -13.98 -3.16 -9.99
CA ARG A 65 -13.24 -4.41 -9.97
C ARG A 65 -11.82 -4.16 -9.48
N MET A 66 -11.27 -5.14 -8.79
CA MET A 66 -9.87 -5.14 -8.35
C MET A 66 -9.15 -6.33 -8.95
N THR A 67 -7.91 -6.14 -9.37
CA THR A 67 -7.02 -7.21 -9.84
C THR A 67 -5.71 -7.16 -9.05
N SER A 68 -5.10 -8.32 -8.83
CA SER A 68 -3.80 -8.43 -8.16
C SER A 68 -2.74 -8.91 -9.15
N LYS A 69 -1.59 -8.22 -9.16
CA LYS A 69 -0.44 -8.60 -9.99
C LYS A 69 0.31 -9.76 -9.31
N GLY A 70 -0.05 -10.99 -9.65
CA GLY A 70 0.52 -12.19 -9.02
C GLY A 70 -0.40 -13.41 -9.03
N GLY A 71 -1.67 -13.25 -9.44
CA GLY A 71 -2.58 -14.37 -9.68
C GLY A 71 -3.20 -15.02 -8.44
N GLY A 72 -3.00 -14.44 -7.25
CA GLY A 72 -3.63 -14.90 -6.01
C GLY A 72 -4.66 -13.91 -5.47
N ASP A 73 -5.82 -14.44 -5.05
CA ASP A 73 -6.88 -13.69 -4.36
C ASP A 73 -6.53 -13.49 -2.87
N LEU A 74 -5.35 -12.95 -2.56
CA LEU A 74 -4.89 -12.71 -1.18
C LEU A 74 -5.69 -11.62 -0.48
N LEU A 75 -6.12 -10.64 -1.26
CA LEU A 75 -6.84 -9.46 -0.81
C LEU A 75 -8.11 -9.32 -1.64
N GLU A 76 -9.18 -8.90 -0.99
CA GLU A 76 -10.49 -8.71 -1.62
C GLU A 76 -11.16 -7.44 -1.08
N VAL A 77 -12.03 -6.84 -1.89
CA VAL A 77 -12.84 -5.68 -1.49
C VAL A 77 -14.27 -6.12 -1.23
N ASN A 78 -14.75 -5.83 -0.03
CA ASN A 78 -16.17 -5.99 0.28
C ASN A 78 -16.94 -4.80 -0.29
N LEU A 79 -17.72 -5.03 -1.34
CA LEU A 79 -18.48 -3.98 -2.04
C LEU A 79 -19.62 -3.38 -1.21
N GLN A 80 -20.05 -4.03 -0.12
CA GLN A 80 -21.12 -3.52 0.74
C GLN A 80 -20.63 -2.39 1.65
N ASN A 81 -19.37 -2.43 2.08
CA ASN A 81 -18.80 -1.47 3.02
C ASN A 81 -17.53 -0.77 2.52
N GLY A 82 -17.03 -1.13 1.33
CA GLY A 82 -15.88 -0.50 0.68
C GLY A 82 -14.54 -0.77 1.37
N ILE A 83 -14.44 -1.89 2.08
CA ILE A 83 -13.25 -2.29 2.84
C ILE A 83 -12.41 -3.29 2.05
N LEU A 84 -11.11 -3.04 1.98
CA LEU A 84 -10.10 -4.01 1.55
C LEU A 84 -9.75 -4.90 2.75
N PHE A 85 -9.83 -6.21 2.58
CA PHE A 85 -9.57 -7.21 3.61
C PHE A 85 -8.77 -8.39 3.06
N VAL A 86 -8.19 -9.16 3.98
CA VAL A 86 -7.43 -10.38 3.66
C VAL A 86 -8.38 -11.52 3.33
N ASN A 87 -8.29 -12.09 2.14
CA ASN A 87 -9.12 -13.22 1.71
C ASN A 87 -8.42 -14.58 1.94
N SER A 88 -7.09 -14.66 1.85
CA SER A 88 -6.35 -15.86 2.24
C SER A 88 -5.12 -15.49 3.06
N ARG A 89 -4.62 -16.44 3.86
CA ARG A 89 -3.46 -16.23 4.74
C ARG A 89 -2.29 -15.69 3.91
N ILE A 90 -1.70 -14.60 4.38
CA ILE A 90 -0.53 -13.98 3.78
C ILE A 90 0.70 -14.63 4.39
N ASP A 91 1.42 -15.42 3.60
CA ASP A 91 2.63 -16.11 4.01
C ASP A 91 3.80 -15.52 3.19
N ARG A 92 4.73 -14.83 3.85
CA ARG A 92 5.76 -14.04 3.16
C ARG A 92 6.69 -14.95 2.36
N GLU A 93 7.00 -16.12 2.88
CA GLU A 93 7.86 -17.14 2.27
C GLU A 93 7.29 -17.67 0.95
N GLU A 94 5.96 -17.70 0.82
CA GLU A 94 5.28 -18.11 -0.42
C GLU A 94 5.14 -16.95 -1.41
N LEU A 95 5.19 -15.70 -0.95
CA LEU A 95 4.92 -14.50 -1.74
C LEU A 95 6.18 -13.80 -2.30
N CYS A 96 7.23 -13.64 -1.48
CA CYS A 96 8.26 -12.61 -1.72
C CYS A 96 9.48 -12.74 -0.76
N GLY A 97 10.57 -12.03 -1.05
CA GLY A 97 11.81 -12.06 -0.26
C GLY A 97 11.96 -10.92 0.75
N LEU A 98 12.92 -10.01 0.52
CA LEU A 98 13.34 -8.96 1.46
C LEU A 98 12.45 -7.70 1.45
N GLU A 99 11.92 -7.30 0.29
CA GLU A 99 10.93 -6.22 0.17
C GLU A 99 9.65 -6.83 -0.40
N CYS A 100 8.59 -6.85 0.40
CA CYS A 100 7.34 -7.50 0.04
C CYS A 100 6.19 -6.50 -0.07
N SER A 101 5.74 -6.26 -1.29
CA SER A 101 4.51 -5.52 -1.53
C SER A 101 3.60 -6.24 -2.52
N ILE A 102 2.29 -6.17 -2.25
CA ILE A 102 1.24 -6.66 -3.13
C ILE A 102 0.73 -5.48 -3.94
N HIS A 103 0.83 -5.57 -5.26
CA HIS A 103 0.34 -4.55 -6.17
C HIS A 103 -1.06 -4.89 -6.67
N LEU A 104 -1.98 -3.97 -6.44
CA LEU A 104 -3.38 -4.07 -6.83
C LEU A 104 -3.71 -2.99 -7.87
N GLU A 105 -4.52 -3.34 -8.85
CA GLU A 105 -5.14 -2.39 -9.76
C GLU A 105 -6.64 -2.35 -9.49
N VAL A 106 -7.14 -1.17 -9.15
CA VAL A 106 -8.57 -0.92 -8.98
C VAL A 106 -9.08 -0.24 -10.22
N ILE A 107 -10.09 -0.83 -10.85
CA ILE A 107 -10.68 -0.34 -12.09
C ILE A 107 -12.16 -0.05 -11.85
N VAL A 108 -12.59 1.13 -12.27
CA VAL A 108 -13.99 1.56 -12.24
C VAL A 108 -14.36 1.91 -13.68
N ASP A 109 -15.28 1.21 -14.34
CA ASP A 109 -15.47 1.34 -15.80
C ASP A 109 -16.29 2.56 -16.24
N ARG A 110 -17.15 3.11 -15.37
CA ARG A 110 -18.12 4.15 -15.76
C ARG A 110 -18.04 5.41 -14.88
N PRO A 111 -17.34 6.50 -15.27
CA PRO A 111 -16.32 6.55 -16.32
C PRO A 111 -15.07 5.73 -15.94
N LEU A 112 -14.29 5.31 -16.96
CA LEU A 112 -13.10 4.50 -16.78
C LEU A 112 -12.06 5.22 -15.94
N GLN A 113 -11.72 4.65 -14.78
CA GLN A 113 -10.67 5.10 -13.88
C GLN A 113 -9.86 3.89 -13.44
N VAL A 114 -8.54 4.05 -13.38
CA VAL A 114 -7.61 3.00 -12.94
C VAL A 114 -6.73 3.59 -11.84
N PHE A 115 -6.67 2.90 -10.71
CA PHE A 115 -5.88 3.28 -9.56
C PHE A 115 -4.89 2.18 -9.21
N HIS A 116 -3.66 2.58 -8.91
CA HIS A 116 -2.63 1.67 -8.44
C HIS A 116 -2.55 1.75 -6.91
N VAL A 117 -2.73 0.61 -6.27
CA VAL A 117 -2.70 0.48 -4.81
C VAL A 117 -1.58 -0.49 -4.44
N GLU A 118 -0.77 -0.09 -3.49
CA GLU A 118 0.32 -0.90 -2.97
C GLU A 118 0.03 -1.28 -1.52
N VAL A 119 0.17 -2.56 -1.21
CA VAL A 119 0.00 -3.08 0.15
C VAL A 119 1.33 -3.69 0.60
N GLU A 120 2.01 -3.01 1.51
CA GLU A 120 3.24 -3.49 2.13
C GLU A 120 2.91 -4.65 3.09
N VAL A 121 3.64 -5.77 2.96
CA VAL A 121 3.56 -6.87 3.91
C VAL A 121 4.63 -6.66 4.98
N LYS A 122 4.17 -6.44 6.22
CA LYS A 122 5.03 -6.23 7.38
C LYS A 122 5.37 -7.55 8.02
N ASP A 123 6.67 -7.83 8.03
CA ASP A 123 7.32 -8.89 8.79
C ASP A 123 6.93 -8.80 10.27
N ILE A 124 6.48 -9.91 10.85
CA ILE A 124 6.36 -10.08 12.29
C ILE A 124 7.49 -10.99 12.73
N ASN A 125 8.09 -10.75 13.90
CA ASN A 125 9.13 -11.64 14.40
C ASN A 125 8.52 -12.93 14.98
N ASP A 126 7.88 -13.73 14.13
CA ASP A 126 7.28 -15.03 14.45
C ASP A 126 8.24 -16.20 14.20
N ASN A 127 9.39 -15.94 13.56
CA ASN A 127 10.45 -16.90 13.35
C ASN A 127 11.53 -16.79 14.46
N PRO A 128 11.43 -17.57 15.55
CA PRO A 128 12.41 -17.53 16.63
C PRO A 128 13.78 -17.99 16.11
N PRO A 129 14.89 -17.42 16.62
CA PRO A 129 16.22 -17.83 16.21
C PRO A 129 16.43 -19.31 16.50
N VAL A 130 16.81 -20.06 15.47
CA VAL A 130 17.18 -21.48 15.61
C VAL A 130 18.70 -21.58 15.72
N PHE A 131 19.17 -22.04 16.87
CA PHE A 131 20.59 -22.35 17.04
C PHE A 131 20.92 -23.63 16.26
N PRO A 132 22.06 -23.68 15.53
CA PRO A 132 22.45 -24.88 14.79
C PRO A 132 22.74 -26.09 15.69
N MET A 133 22.97 -25.85 16.99
CA MET A 133 23.21 -26.89 17.99
C MET A 133 22.49 -26.53 19.29
N ALA A 134 21.84 -27.52 19.91
CA ALA A 134 21.18 -27.34 21.20
C ALA A 134 22.18 -27.14 22.37
N VAL A 135 23.39 -27.69 22.23
CA VAL A 135 24.48 -27.55 23.20
C VAL A 135 25.76 -27.21 22.46
N LYS A 136 26.45 -26.14 22.88
CA LYS A 136 27.76 -25.75 22.34
C LYS A 136 28.79 -25.75 23.48
N ASN A 137 29.73 -26.68 23.40
CA ASN A 137 30.84 -26.77 24.35
C ASN A 137 31.95 -25.80 23.94
N LEU A 138 32.42 -24.98 24.89
CA LEU A 138 33.48 -24.00 24.69
C LEU A 138 34.68 -24.34 25.56
N PHE A 139 35.88 -24.26 24.98
CA PHE A 139 37.14 -24.43 25.69
C PHE A 139 37.89 -23.10 25.71
N ILE A 140 38.19 -22.59 26.90
CA ILE A 140 38.82 -21.29 27.12
C ILE A 140 40.12 -21.52 27.88
N TYR A 141 41.23 -21.05 27.33
CA TYR A 141 42.51 -21.06 28.04
C TYR A 141 42.51 -20.02 29.16
N GLU A 142 43.08 -20.36 30.31
CA GLU A 142 43.18 -19.44 31.47
C GLU A 142 44.01 -18.18 31.18
N SER A 143 45.00 -18.30 30.30
CA SER A 143 45.91 -17.20 29.91
C SER A 143 45.26 -16.22 28.93
N ARG A 144 43.99 -16.44 28.60
CA ARG A 144 43.28 -15.68 27.59
C ARG A 144 42.99 -14.27 28.09
N PRO A 145 43.41 -13.22 27.36
CA PRO A 145 43.17 -11.85 27.77
C PRO A 145 41.66 -11.52 27.73
N PRO A 146 41.18 -10.65 28.65
CA PRO A 146 39.80 -10.18 28.66
C PRO A 146 39.38 -9.58 27.31
N GLY A 147 38.15 -9.86 26.87
CA GLY A 147 37.58 -9.32 25.64
C GLY A 147 37.94 -10.08 24.35
N SER A 148 38.68 -11.19 24.44
CA SER A 148 39.00 -11.98 23.25
C SER A 148 37.82 -12.90 22.81
N PRO A 149 37.53 -13.01 21.49
CA PRO A 149 36.35 -13.74 21.01
C PRO A 149 36.47 -15.25 21.24
N SER A 150 35.56 -15.84 22.03
CA SER A 150 35.59 -17.28 22.36
C SER A 150 34.81 -18.18 21.41
N LEU A 151 34.15 -17.59 20.42
CA LEU A 151 33.35 -18.25 19.38
C LEU A 151 33.88 -17.79 18.02
N SER A 152 34.26 -18.74 17.17
CA SER A 152 34.37 -18.50 15.73
C SER A 152 33.02 -18.84 15.10
N ALA A 153 32.61 -18.04 14.11
CA ALA A 153 31.40 -18.25 13.32
C ALA A 153 31.36 -19.65 12.69
#